data_AF-A0AB35U3N4-F1
#
_entry.id   AF-A0AB35U3N4-F1
#
_cell.length_a   1.000
_cell.length_b   1.000
_cell.length_c   1.000
_cell.angle_alpha   90.00
_cell.angle_beta   90.00
_cell.angle_gamma   90.00
#
_symmetry.space_group_name_H-M   'P 1'
#
loop_
_entity.id
_entity.type
_entity.pdbx_description
1 polymer ?
#
loop_
_entity_poly.entity_id
_entity_poly.type
_entity_poly.pdbx_seq_one_letter_code
_entity_poly.pdbx_strand_id
1 'polypeptide(L)'
;MSDIFKMIKDYGQNYQNILQADGAFYACHCLYGKHPIFHTASDQEKAVPDSCGEATPAPVPFSIEVAIRTDGTKTHTNDQAEQRLWQQYWYENIEAFRILTESLPQSIVTAYVGRQSIETGFKYLLKKQHEVFQKSHDLGYLADILFQTYHLSDVSYMEYVDSFCHLYCNNIEDNNSEYFRYPEYKNDRTFAGTNLDIVSVG
;
A
#
# COMPACT_ATOMS: atom_id res chain seq x y z
N MET A 1 16.79 -26.64 -0.55
CA MET A 1 16.13 -26.04 0.64
C MET A 1 17.14 -25.11 1.31
N SER A 2 17.67 -24.14 0.57
CA SER A 2 17.26 -22.71 0.51
C SER A 2 17.46 -22.01 1.86
N ASP A 3 18.51 -21.19 1.93
CA ASP A 3 18.95 -20.42 3.11
C ASP A 3 17.84 -19.58 3.75
N ILE A 4 16.77 -19.28 3.02
CA ILE A 4 15.56 -18.62 3.54
C ILE A 4 14.86 -19.43 4.64
N PHE A 5 14.73 -20.76 4.47
CA PHE A 5 14.07 -21.59 5.48
C PHE A 5 14.95 -21.79 6.71
N LYS A 6 16.27 -21.81 6.49
CA LYS A 6 17.26 -21.77 7.57
C LYS A 6 17.20 -20.43 8.31
N MET A 7 17.06 -19.30 7.59
CA MET A 7 16.89 -17.98 8.18
C MET A 7 15.57 -17.87 8.98
N ILE A 8 14.45 -18.36 8.45
CA ILE A 8 13.17 -18.39 9.18
C ILE A 8 13.27 -19.28 10.44
N LYS A 9 13.97 -20.41 10.34
CA LYS A 9 14.16 -21.35 11.45
C LYS A 9 15.12 -20.82 12.53
N ASP A 10 16.23 -20.20 12.12
CA ASP A 10 17.31 -19.75 13.00
C ASP A 10 16.95 -18.42 13.69
N TYR A 11 16.16 -17.55 13.04
CA TYR A 11 15.74 -16.27 13.60
C TYR A 11 14.36 -16.32 14.29
N GLY A 12 13.55 -17.36 14.03
CA GLY A 12 12.19 -17.50 14.55
C GLY A 12 11.19 -16.51 13.92
N GLN A 13 9.94 -16.52 14.40
CA GLN A 13 8.98 -15.45 14.11
C GLN A 13 9.14 -14.38 15.18
N ASN A 14 9.73 -13.24 14.81
CA ASN A 14 9.95 -12.12 15.70
C ASN A 14 9.93 -10.83 14.87
N TYR A 15 9.27 -9.80 15.40
CA TYR A 15 9.14 -8.45 14.87
C TYR A 15 10.49 -7.75 14.59
N GLN A 16 11.62 -8.36 14.96
CA GLN A 16 12.98 -7.85 14.69
C GLN A 16 13.65 -8.52 13.47
N ASN A 17 13.01 -9.52 12.86
CA ASN A 17 13.59 -10.26 11.73
C ASN A 17 13.28 -9.59 10.41
N ILE A 18 14.15 -9.77 9.41
CA ILE A 18 14.03 -9.09 8.11
C ILE A 18 12.71 -9.36 7.37
N LEU A 19 12.08 -10.52 7.59
CA LEU A 19 10.81 -10.89 6.94
C LEU A 19 9.57 -10.48 7.76
N GLN A 20 9.75 -9.99 9.00
CA GLN A 20 8.71 -9.61 9.99
C GLN A 20 7.35 -10.30 9.79
N ALA A 21 7.35 -11.63 9.67
CA ALA A 21 6.13 -12.36 9.27
C ALA A 21 5.01 -12.24 10.30
N ASP A 22 5.37 -12.02 11.56
CA ASP A 22 4.45 -11.71 12.65
C ASP A 22 3.92 -10.27 12.56
N GLY A 23 4.73 -9.30 12.12
CA GLY A 23 4.32 -7.92 11.86
C GLY A 23 3.27 -7.75 10.75
N ALA A 24 3.00 -8.78 9.96
CA ALA A 24 1.85 -8.77 9.04
C ALA A 24 0.50 -8.93 9.76
N PHE A 25 0.50 -9.47 10.99
CA PHE A 25 -0.72 -9.77 11.72
C PHE A 25 -1.05 -8.70 12.77
N TYR A 26 -2.28 -8.22 12.70
CA TYR A 26 -2.82 -7.30 13.69
C TYR A 26 -2.72 -7.79 15.15
N ALA A 27 -2.94 -9.09 15.39
CA ALA A 27 -2.78 -9.67 16.72
C ALA A 27 -1.36 -9.46 17.29
N CYS A 28 -0.34 -9.53 16.44
CA CYS A 28 1.06 -9.34 16.83
C CYS A 28 1.37 -7.88 17.14
N HIS A 29 0.81 -6.95 16.36
CA HIS A 29 0.87 -5.52 16.69
C HIS A 29 0.39 -5.26 18.12
N CYS A 30 -0.76 -5.84 18.49
CA CYS A 30 -1.26 -5.74 19.87
C CYS A 30 -0.35 -6.43 20.89
N LEU A 31 0.11 -7.65 20.62
CA LEU A 31 0.98 -8.40 21.54
C LEU A 31 2.32 -7.67 21.80
N TYR A 32 2.88 -7.01 20.80
CA TYR A 32 4.15 -6.31 20.90
C TYR A 32 4.03 -4.84 21.29
N GLY A 33 2.80 -4.32 21.47
CA GLY A 33 2.57 -2.89 21.66
C GLY A 33 3.11 -2.05 20.49
N LYS A 34 3.02 -2.59 19.27
CA LYS A 34 3.47 -1.95 18.03
C LYS A 34 2.25 -1.54 17.21
N HIS A 35 2.36 -0.41 16.54
CA HIS A 35 1.37 0.06 15.57
C HIS A 35 2.11 0.58 14.33
N PRO A 36 1.46 0.60 13.16
CA PRO A 36 1.99 1.33 12.01
C PRO A 36 2.27 2.78 12.39
N ILE A 37 3.47 3.26 12.07
CA ILE A 37 3.88 4.66 12.30
C ILE A 37 3.97 5.31 10.93
N PHE A 38 3.18 6.36 10.71
CA PHE A 38 3.32 7.20 9.53
C PHE A 38 4.40 8.25 9.79
N HIS A 39 5.48 8.22 9.03
CA HIS A 39 6.60 9.16 9.16
C HIS A 39 6.17 10.60 8.85
N THR A 40 5.15 10.76 8.02
CA THR A 40 4.60 12.05 7.61
C THR A 40 3.53 12.59 8.56
N ALA A 41 3.11 11.83 9.58
CA ALA A 41 2.13 12.29 10.58
C ALA A 41 2.82 13.10 11.69
N SER A 42 2.11 14.08 12.25
CA SER A 42 2.60 14.79 13.44
C SER A 42 2.68 13.85 14.66
N ASP A 43 3.49 14.16 15.68
CA ASP A 43 3.66 13.27 16.85
C ASP A 43 2.35 12.97 17.59
N GLN A 44 1.34 13.84 17.47
CA GLN A 44 -0.01 13.64 18.01
C GLN A 44 -0.89 12.72 17.13
N GLU A 45 -0.50 12.50 15.88
CA GLU A 45 -1.24 11.77 14.84
C GLU A 45 -0.56 10.46 14.42
N LYS A 46 0.67 10.21 14.86
CA LYS A 46 1.43 8.96 14.63
C LYS A 46 0.80 7.74 15.28
N ALA A 47 -0.10 7.92 16.24
CA ALA A 47 -0.85 6.84 16.86
C ALA A 47 -2.14 6.60 16.08
N VAL A 48 -2.22 5.47 15.35
CA VAL A 48 -3.51 4.92 14.94
C VAL A 48 -4.33 4.74 16.23
N PRO A 49 -5.56 5.31 16.34
CA PRO A 49 -6.32 5.32 17.58
C PRO A 49 -6.47 3.91 18.14
N ASP A 50 -6.05 3.73 19.40
CA ASP A 50 -6.01 2.49 20.19
C ASP A 50 -6.69 1.34 19.47
N SER A 51 -5.93 0.66 18.61
CA SER A 51 -6.50 -0.38 17.79
C SER A 51 -6.90 -1.55 18.67
N CYS A 52 -6.02 -1.88 19.62
CA CYS A 52 -6.14 -2.96 20.57
C CYS A 52 -7.13 -2.55 21.66
N GLY A 53 -8.44 -2.79 21.43
CA GLY A 53 -9.43 -2.66 22.49
C GLY A 53 -8.97 -3.40 23.74
N GLU A 54 -9.25 -2.85 24.92
CA GLU A 54 -8.86 -3.33 26.27
C GLU A 54 -8.14 -4.68 26.25
N ALA A 55 -6.84 -4.64 25.95
CA ALA A 55 -6.05 -5.86 25.86
C ALA A 55 -6.13 -6.56 27.22
N THR A 56 -6.62 -7.79 27.18
CA THR A 56 -6.69 -8.66 28.34
C THR A 56 -5.28 -8.74 28.94
N PRO A 57 -5.09 -8.53 30.26
CA PRO A 57 -3.81 -8.22 30.87
C PRO A 57 -2.87 -9.43 31.04
N ALA A 58 -2.88 -10.38 30.10
CA ALA A 58 -1.97 -11.51 30.10
C ALA A 58 -1.28 -11.63 28.74
N PRO A 59 0.07 -11.75 28.69
CA PRO A 59 0.79 -12.03 27.46
C PRO A 59 0.45 -13.46 27.03
N VAL A 60 -0.59 -13.63 26.23
CA VAL A 60 -0.85 -14.90 25.55
C VAL A 60 0.30 -15.07 24.55
N PRO A 61 1.04 -16.19 24.59
CA PRO A 61 2.06 -16.46 23.58
C PRO A 61 1.41 -16.39 22.19
N PHE A 62 2.09 -15.76 21.24
CA PHE A 62 1.63 -15.74 19.85
C PHE A 62 1.31 -17.17 19.38
N SER A 63 0.13 -17.35 18.80
CA SER A 63 -0.21 -18.55 18.05
C SER A 63 -0.83 -18.16 16.72
N ILE A 64 -0.55 -18.94 15.68
CA ILE A 64 -1.09 -18.71 14.34
C ILE A 64 -2.62 -18.76 14.33
N GLU A 65 -3.21 -19.56 15.23
CA GLU A 65 -4.66 -19.66 15.41
C GLU A 65 -5.25 -18.35 15.95
N VAL A 66 -4.58 -17.70 16.91
CA VAL A 66 -4.99 -16.38 17.41
C VAL A 66 -4.83 -15.33 16.30
N ALA A 67 -3.74 -15.37 15.54
CA ALA A 67 -3.48 -14.44 14.44
C ALA A 67 -4.56 -14.50 13.35
N ILE A 68 -4.98 -15.71 12.96
CA ILE A 68 -6.04 -15.92 11.95
C ILE A 68 -7.42 -15.48 12.46
N ARG A 69 -7.71 -15.69 13.75
CA ARG A 69 -9.03 -15.38 14.33
C ARG A 69 -9.20 -13.91 14.71
N THR A 70 -8.12 -13.16 14.82
CA THR A 70 -8.18 -11.75 15.21
C THR A 70 -8.49 -10.90 13.98
N ASP A 71 -9.70 -10.36 13.90
CA ASP A 71 -10.05 -9.37 12.90
C ASP A 71 -9.36 -8.03 13.23
N GLY A 72 -8.44 -7.61 12.35
CA GLY A 72 -7.74 -6.34 12.46
C GLY A 72 -8.49 -5.17 11.83
N THR A 73 -9.69 -5.39 11.30
CA THR A 73 -10.48 -4.35 10.65
C THR A 73 -11.42 -3.68 11.65
N LYS A 74 -11.68 -2.39 11.44
CA LYS A 74 -12.67 -1.62 12.19
C LYS A 74 -13.65 -1.01 11.21
N THR A 75 -14.94 -1.04 11.53
CA THR A 75 -15.94 -0.26 10.80
C THR A 75 -15.71 1.22 11.06
N HIS A 76 -15.58 2.01 9.99
CA HIS A 76 -15.47 3.45 10.12
C HIS A 76 -16.83 4.03 10.52
N THR A 77 -16.85 4.76 11.63
CA THR A 77 -18.04 5.47 12.14
C THR A 77 -17.93 6.98 11.98
N ASN A 78 -16.78 7.47 11.49
CA ASN A 78 -16.49 8.89 11.32
C ASN A 78 -15.74 9.12 9.99
N ASP A 79 -16.44 9.74 9.04
CA ASP A 79 -15.92 10.04 7.70
C ASP A 79 -14.66 10.91 7.72
N GLN A 80 -14.56 11.87 8.66
CA GLN A 80 -13.38 12.73 8.76
C GLN A 80 -12.15 11.96 9.24
N ALA A 81 -12.33 11.04 10.19
CA ALA A 81 -11.25 10.20 10.66
C ALA A 81 -10.79 9.23 9.57
N GLU A 82 -11.72 8.67 8.80
CA GLU A 82 -11.41 7.82 7.65
C GLU A 82 -10.64 8.61 6.58
N GLN A 83 -11.13 9.79 6.17
CA GLN A 83 -10.44 10.65 5.20
C GLN A 83 -9.01 11.00 5.63
N ARG A 84 -8.79 11.30 6.91
CA ARG A 84 -7.44 11.55 7.45
C ARG A 84 -6.54 10.32 7.36
N LEU A 85 -7.07 9.13 7.65
CA LEU A 85 -6.29 7.90 7.53
C LEU A 85 -5.85 7.68 6.07
N TRP A 86 -6.76 7.85 5.10
CA TRP A 86 -6.41 7.79 3.68
C TRP A 86 -5.32 8.80 3.28
N GLN A 87 -5.38 10.02 3.82
CA GLN A 87 -4.35 11.03 3.61
C GLN A 87 -2.99 10.58 4.14
N GLN A 88 -2.95 10.04 5.37
CA GLN A 88 -1.71 9.56 5.99
C GLN A 88 -1.09 8.42 5.20
N TYR A 89 -1.89 7.43 4.78
CA TYR A 89 -1.41 6.36 3.91
C TYR A 89 -0.88 6.90 2.59
N TRP A 90 -1.56 7.87 1.98
CA TRP A 90 -1.10 8.44 0.73
C TRP A 90 0.26 9.15 0.88
N TYR A 91 0.42 9.98 1.91
CA TYR A 91 1.66 10.72 2.16
C TYR A 91 2.83 9.80 2.50
N GLU A 92 2.58 8.74 3.27
CA GLU A 92 3.58 7.72 3.57
C GLU A 92 4.07 7.03 2.29
N ASN A 93 3.15 6.66 1.40
CA ASN A 93 3.50 6.03 0.12
C ASN A 93 4.30 6.98 -0.78
N ILE A 94 3.91 8.26 -0.87
CA ILE A 94 4.66 9.28 -1.63
C ILE A 94 6.08 9.41 -1.09
N GLU A 95 6.25 9.50 0.22
CA GLU A 95 7.57 9.69 0.82
C GLU A 95 8.45 8.45 0.64
N ALA A 96 7.89 7.26 0.82
CA ALA A 96 8.58 6.01 0.51
C ALA A 96 8.98 5.93 -0.96
N PHE A 97 8.07 6.33 -1.88
CA PHE A 97 8.37 6.38 -3.30
C PHE A 97 9.51 7.34 -3.61
N ARG A 98 9.49 8.57 -3.06
CA ARG A 98 10.55 9.56 -3.24
C ARG A 98 11.92 9.04 -2.81
N ILE A 99 11.99 8.40 -1.63
CA ILE A 99 13.23 7.79 -1.13
C ILE A 99 13.71 6.67 -2.08
N LEU A 100 12.78 5.86 -2.58
CA LEU A 100 13.08 4.76 -3.49
C LEU A 100 13.50 5.23 -4.88
N THR A 101 12.99 6.36 -5.38
CA THR A 101 13.45 6.94 -6.64
C THR A 101 14.90 7.44 -6.56
N GLU A 102 15.35 7.85 -5.38
CA GLU A 102 16.74 8.26 -5.16
C GLU A 102 17.66 7.04 -4.93
N SER A 103 17.18 6.05 -4.17
CA SER A 103 18.00 4.93 -3.71
C SER A 103 18.03 3.75 -4.68
N LEU A 104 16.90 3.47 -5.33
CA LEU A 104 16.66 2.30 -6.18
C LEU A 104 15.79 2.65 -7.40
N PRO A 105 16.15 3.65 -8.23
CA PRO A 105 15.28 4.16 -9.29
C PRO A 105 14.80 3.11 -10.30
N GLN A 106 15.61 2.08 -10.56
CA GLN A 106 15.32 1.02 -11.52
C GLN A 106 14.69 -0.24 -10.89
N SER A 107 14.37 -0.20 -9.59
CA SER A 107 13.81 -1.36 -8.90
C SER A 107 12.33 -1.53 -9.21
N ILE A 108 11.91 -2.78 -9.42
CA ILE A 108 10.50 -3.16 -9.51
C ILE A 108 9.71 -2.77 -8.26
N VAL A 109 10.36 -2.73 -7.09
CA VAL A 109 9.76 -2.27 -5.84
C VAL A 109 9.46 -0.77 -5.90
N THR A 110 10.33 0.02 -6.52
CA THR A 110 10.12 1.47 -6.68
C THR A 110 8.90 1.74 -7.55
N ALA A 111 8.79 1.04 -8.69
CA ALA A 111 7.60 1.14 -9.54
C ALA A 111 6.32 0.70 -8.80
N TYR A 112 6.39 -0.38 -8.01
CA TYR A 112 5.28 -0.86 -7.19
C TYR A 112 4.80 0.19 -6.18
N VAL A 113 5.71 0.82 -5.44
CA VAL A 113 5.36 1.87 -4.45
C VAL A 113 4.84 3.13 -5.15
N GLY A 114 5.39 3.50 -6.30
CA GLY A 114 4.88 4.62 -7.11
C GLY A 114 3.44 4.39 -7.57
N ARG A 115 3.15 3.20 -8.09
CA ARG A 115 1.81 2.75 -8.45
C ARG A 115 0.85 2.79 -7.26
N GLN A 116 1.28 2.31 -6.09
CA GLN A 116 0.47 2.34 -4.86
C GLN A 116 0.18 3.77 -4.40
N SER A 117 1.14 4.68 -4.58
CA SER A 117 1.00 6.10 -4.28
C SER A 117 -0.09 6.75 -5.13
N ILE A 118 -0.15 6.44 -6.43
CA ILE A 118 -1.17 6.95 -7.35
C ILE A 118 -2.56 6.42 -6.96
N GLU A 119 -2.71 5.10 -6.77
CA GLU A 119 -4.00 4.51 -6.40
C GLU A 119 -4.54 5.12 -5.10
N THR A 120 -3.69 5.17 -4.07
CA THR A 120 -4.08 5.65 -2.74
C THR A 120 -4.47 7.14 -2.81
N GLY A 121 -3.73 7.94 -3.59
CA GLY A 121 -4.03 9.34 -3.83
C GLY A 121 -5.37 9.57 -4.53
N PHE A 122 -5.65 8.82 -5.60
CA PHE A 122 -6.93 8.92 -6.31
C PHE A 122 -8.09 8.56 -5.40
N LYS A 123 -7.99 7.46 -4.64
CA LYS A 123 -9.01 7.05 -3.67
C LYS A 123 -9.21 8.10 -2.58
N TYR A 124 -8.14 8.70 -2.06
CA TYR A 124 -8.22 9.77 -1.09
C TYR A 124 -8.96 11.00 -1.64
N LEU A 125 -8.60 11.46 -2.84
CA LEU A 125 -9.22 12.62 -3.48
C LEU A 125 -10.70 12.39 -3.77
N LEU A 126 -11.06 11.24 -4.35
CA LEU A 126 -12.46 10.87 -4.58
C LEU A 126 -13.26 10.82 -3.27
N LYS A 127 -12.70 10.23 -2.21
CA LYS A 127 -13.32 10.23 -0.88
C LYS A 127 -13.49 11.63 -0.30
N LYS A 128 -12.54 12.54 -0.54
CA LYS A 128 -12.62 13.93 -0.10
C LYS A 128 -13.77 14.69 -0.77
N GLN A 129 -14.14 14.31 -1.99
CA GLN A 129 -15.33 14.85 -2.69
C GLN A 129 -16.63 14.13 -2.33
N HIS A 130 -16.60 13.20 -1.37
CA HIS A 130 -17.75 12.36 -1.00
C HIS A 130 -18.32 11.53 -2.18
N GLU A 131 -17.48 11.23 -3.17
CA GLU A 131 -17.88 10.40 -4.30
C GLU A 131 -18.06 8.95 -3.88
N VAL A 132 -19.15 8.34 -4.34
CA VAL A 132 -19.38 6.90 -4.20
C VAL A 132 -18.84 6.23 -5.46
N PHE A 133 -17.73 5.53 -5.32
CA PHE A 133 -17.09 4.79 -6.41
C PHE A 133 -16.92 3.32 -6.04
N GLN A 134 -16.79 2.47 -7.05
CA GLN A 134 -16.52 1.06 -6.84
C GLN A 134 -15.14 0.90 -6.21
N LYS A 135 -15.05 0.07 -5.17
CA LYS A 135 -13.75 -0.35 -4.63
C LYS A 135 -13.02 -1.16 -5.70
N SER A 136 -12.12 -0.50 -6.41
CA SER A 136 -11.34 -1.06 -7.50
C SER A 136 -9.85 -0.81 -7.25
N HIS A 137 -9.02 -1.68 -7.82
CA HIS A 137 -7.57 -1.47 -7.92
C HIS A 137 -7.15 -1.06 -9.33
N ASP A 138 -8.09 -0.98 -10.28
CA ASP A 138 -7.82 -0.55 -11.65
C ASP A 138 -7.52 0.95 -11.68
N LEU A 139 -6.28 1.30 -12.04
CA LEU A 139 -5.84 2.68 -12.12
C LEU A 139 -6.54 3.46 -13.23
N GLY A 140 -6.84 2.84 -14.38
CA GLY A 140 -7.54 3.49 -15.49
C GLY A 140 -8.96 3.88 -15.07
N TYR A 141 -9.69 2.95 -14.45
CA TYR A 141 -11.01 3.24 -13.88
C TYR A 141 -10.98 4.37 -12.84
N LEU A 142 -10.01 4.33 -11.91
CA LEU A 142 -9.90 5.37 -10.89
C LEU A 142 -9.53 6.74 -11.49
N ALA A 143 -8.70 6.75 -12.54
CA ALA A 143 -8.34 7.96 -13.28
C ALA A 143 -9.57 8.58 -13.96
N ASP A 144 -10.38 7.77 -14.66
CA ASP A 144 -11.58 8.25 -15.36
C ASP A 144 -12.53 8.97 -14.40
N ILE A 145 -12.81 8.36 -13.25
CA ILE A 145 -13.68 8.96 -12.23
C ILE A 145 -13.04 10.23 -11.67
N LEU A 146 -11.75 10.21 -11.33
CA LEU A 146 -11.09 11.38 -10.79
C LEU A 146 -11.12 12.56 -11.76
N PHE A 147 -10.80 12.32 -13.03
CA PHE A 147 -10.79 13.35 -14.07
C PHE A 147 -12.18 13.92 -14.29
N GLN A 148 -13.22 13.09 -14.24
CA GLN A 148 -14.61 13.52 -14.31
C GLN A 148 -15.00 14.37 -13.09
N THR A 149 -14.74 13.89 -11.87
CA THR A 149 -15.12 14.56 -10.61
C THR A 149 -14.42 15.90 -10.44
N TYR A 150 -13.14 16.00 -10.81
CA TYR A 150 -12.34 17.21 -10.63
C TYR A 150 -12.22 18.08 -11.88
N HIS A 151 -12.86 17.69 -12.99
CA HIS A 151 -12.79 18.37 -14.28
C HIS A 151 -11.34 18.62 -14.74
N LEU A 152 -10.53 17.56 -14.76
CA LEU A 152 -9.06 17.67 -14.96
C LEU A 152 -8.62 17.60 -16.42
N SER A 153 -9.52 17.34 -17.37
CA SER A 153 -9.16 17.09 -18.78
C SER A 153 -8.40 18.25 -19.45
N ASP A 154 -8.63 19.50 -19.03
CA ASP A 154 -7.98 20.70 -19.58
C ASP A 154 -6.85 21.23 -18.68
N VAL A 155 -6.48 20.49 -17.64
CA VAL A 155 -5.48 20.93 -16.65
C VAL A 155 -4.10 20.48 -17.11
N SER A 156 -3.27 21.43 -17.54
CA SER A 156 -1.97 21.15 -18.18
C SER A 156 -1.00 20.29 -17.35
N TYR A 157 -0.99 20.42 -16.02
CA TYR A 157 -0.13 19.60 -15.18
C TYR A 157 -0.64 18.17 -14.98
N MET A 158 -1.89 17.89 -15.36
CA MET A 158 -2.50 16.55 -15.37
C MET A 158 -2.50 15.93 -16.77
N GLU A 159 -1.94 16.63 -17.77
CA GLU A 159 -1.81 16.11 -19.13
C GLU A 159 -1.10 14.75 -19.11
N TYR A 160 -1.66 13.77 -19.83
CA TYR A 160 -1.21 12.38 -19.92
C TYR A 160 -1.35 11.52 -18.67
N VAL A 161 -1.80 12.04 -17.52
CA VAL A 161 -1.91 11.23 -16.30
C VAL A 161 -2.99 10.15 -16.44
N ASP A 162 -4.13 10.46 -17.04
CA ASP A 162 -5.20 9.51 -17.36
C ASP A 162 -4.70 8.42 -18.32
N SER A 163 -4.05 8.85 -19.41
CA SER A 163 -3.50 7.99 -20.45
C SER A 163 -2.43 7.06 -19.88
N PHE A 164 -1.56 7.58 -19.03
CA PHE A 164 -0.59 6.78 -18.29
C PHE A 164 -1.27 5.72 -17.44
N CYS A 165 -2.29 6.07 -16.65
CA CYS A 165 -2.99 5.10 -15.80
C CYS A 165 -3.63 3.97 -16.61
N HIS A 166 -4.25 4.30 -17.74
CA HIS A 166 -4.81 3.32 -18.68
C HIS A 166 -3.73 2.45 -19.32
N LEU A 167 -2.65 3.04 -19.83
CA LEU A 167 -1.56 2.30 -20.46
C LEU A 167 -0.82 1.42 -19.45
N TYR A 168 -0.66 1.89 -18.22
CA TYR A 168 -0.06 1.13 -17.14
C TYR A 168 -0.94 -0.08 -16.78
N CYS A 169 -2.24 0.13 -16.56
CA CYS A 169 -3.18 -0.94 -16.25
C CYS A 169 -3.21 -2.00 -17.38
N ASN A 170 -3.27 -1.56 -18.64
CA ASN A 170 -3.36 -2.47 -19.78
C ASN A 170 -2.05 -3.20 -20.11
N ASN A 171 -0.91 -2.51 -20.07
CA ASN A 171 0.34 -3.05 -20.62
C ASN A 171 1.30 -3.59 -19.54
N ILE A 172 1.19 -3.07 -18.32
CA ILE A 172 2.08 -3.43 -17.21
C ILE A 172 1.35 -4.28 -16.18
N GLU A 173 0.03 -4.12 -16.04
CA GLU A 173 -0.79 -4.96 -15.18
C GLU A 173 -1.64 -5.97 -15.98
N ASP A 174 -1.76 -5.89 -17.31
CA ASP A 174 -2.70 -6.69 -18.10
C ASP A 174 -4.10 -6.76 -17.42
N ASN A 175 -4.54 -5.64 -16.86
CA ASN A 175 -5.75 -5.48 -16.05
C ASN A 175 -5.79 -6.26 -14.72
N ASN A 176 -4.63 -6.64 -14.18
CA ASN A 176 -4.48 -7.32 -12.89
C ASN A 176 -3.47 -6.58 -11.99
N SER A 177 -3.98 -5.85 -11.02
CA SER A 177 -3.20 -5.06 -10.05
C SER A 177 -2.16 -5.81 -9.20
N GLU A 178 -2.11 -7.15 -9.29
CA GLU A 178 -1.26 -7.99 -8.44
C GLU A 178 0.10 -8.34 -9.05
N TYR A 179 0.35 -8.05 -10.33
CA TYR A 179 1.49 -8.61 -11.05
C TYR A 179 2.89 -8.17 -10.57
N PHE A 180 3.00 -7.11 -9.78
CA PHE A 180 4.26 -6.77 -9.11
C PHE A 180 4.65 -7.76 -7.99
N ARG A 181 3.77 -8.72 -7.66
CA ARG A 181 4.02 -9.73 -6.62
C ARG A 181 4.78 -10.96 -7.14
N TYR A 182 4.79 -11.23 -8.45
CA TYR A 182 5.39 -12.44 -9.02
C TYR A 182 6.10 -12.17 -10.36
N PRO A 183 7.24 -12.82 -10.65
CA PRO A 183 7.90 -12.71 -11.94
C PRO A 183 7.11 -13.40 -13.06
N GLU A 184 6.24 -14.35 -12.72
CA GLU A 184 5.36 -15.05 -13.64
C GLU A 184 4.20 -14.16 -14.07
N TYR A 185 4.02 -14.14 -15.37
CA TYR A 185 3.05 -13.38 -16.13
C TYR A 185 2.25 -14.36 -17.00
N LYS A 186 1.10 -13.93 -17.50
CA LYS A 186 0.16 -14.73 -18.30
C LYS A 186 0.84 -15.77 -19.22
N ASN A 187 0.31 -17.00 -19.21
CA ASN A 187 0.75 -18.11 -20.06
C ASN A 187 2.25 -18.45 -19.90
N ASP A 188 2.72 -18.60 -18.65
CA ASP A 188 4.11 -18.91 -18.30
C ASP A 188 5.15 -17.90 -18.86
N ARG A 189 4.72 -16.66 -19.12
CA ARG A 189 5.61 -15.58 -19.53
C ARG A 189 6.25 -14.94 -18.31
N THR A 190 7.32 -14.20 -18.49
CA THR A 190 7.95 -13.43 -17.41
C THR A 190 7.88 -11.95 -17.71
N PHE A 191 7.69 -11.14 -16.66
CA PHE A 191 7.74 -9.70 -16.80
C PHE A 191 9.17 -9.27 -17.16
N ALA A 192 9.34 -8.66 -18.34
CA ALA A 192 10.66 -8.38 -18.91
C ALA A 192 11.35 -7.13 -18.33
N GLY A 193 10.67 -6.34 -17.48
CA GLY A 193 11.23 -5.15 -16.85
C GLY A 193 11.50 -3.96 -17.79
N THR A 194 11.34 -4.12 -19.10
CA THR A 194 11.70 -3.13 -20.13
C THR A 194 10.86 -1.85 -20.12
N ASN A 195 9.76 -1.81 -19.35
CA ASN A 195 8.87 -0.65 -19.23
C ASN A 195 8.84 -0.07 -17.79
N LEU A 196 9.78 -0.47 -16.91
CA LEU A 196 9.87 0.06 -15.54
C LEU A 196 10.58 1.40 -15.44
N ASP A 197 11.11 1.93 -16.55
CA ASP A 197 11.83 3.20 -16.59
C ASP A 197 10.88 4.37 -16.28
N ILE A 198 10.60 4.60 -14.99
CA ILE A 198 10.06 5.86 -14.49
C ILE A 198 11.23 6.83 -14.46
N VAL A 199 11.60 7.33 -15.63
CA VAL A 199 12.62 8.38 -15.71
C VAL A 199 11.97 9.66 -15.18
N SER A 200 12.36 10.08 -13.98
CA SER A 200 12.07 11.44 -13.53
C SER A 200 12.78 12.39 -14.50
N VAL A 201 12.01 13.06 -15.36
CA VAL A 201 12.55 14.10 -16.22
C VAL A 201 13.00 15.24 -15.30
N GLY A 202 14.32 15.41 -15.19
CA GLY A 202 14.93 16.55 -14.51
C GLY A 202 14.87 17.82 -15.35
#